data_AF-A0AA40E6L2-F1
#
_entry.id   AF-A0AA40E6L2-F1
#
_cell.length_a   1.000
_cell.length_b   1.000
_cell.length_c   1.000
_cell.angle_alpha   90.00
_cell.angle_beta   90.00
_cell.angle_gamma   90.00
#
_symmetry.space_group_name_H-M   'P 1'
#
loop_
_entity.id
_entity.type
_entity.pdbx_description
1 polymer ?
#
loop_
_entity_poly.entity_id
_entity_poly.type
_entity_poly.pdbx_seq_one_letter_code
_entity_poly.pdbx_strand_id
1 'polypeptide(L)'
;TLPFVPYKDWVPGQSYKEHPPICMHYITEWKLTLNKRTAAKQTEDNLVVAPSAFWNEELASKIADIVQSTGKSYKADATTIAISVNDRSERDITKHFKELQIDWPVVERQL
;
A
#
# COMPACT_ATOMS: atom_id res chain seq x y z
N THR A 1 -4.91 16.60 -10.71
CA THR A 1 -4.66 15.24 -10.19
C THR A 1 -6.00 14.60 -9.94
N LEU A 2 -6.19 13.35 -10.33
CA LEU A 2 -7.44 12.63 -10.07
C LEU A 2 -7.61 12.41 -8.56
N PRO A 3 -8.83 12.46 -8.02
CA PRO A 3 -9.06 12.19 -6.60
C PRO A 3 -8.94 10.69 -6.29
N PHE A 4 -8.74 10.37 -5.02
CA PHE A 4 -8.98 9.02 -4.50
C PHE A 4 -10.45 8.83 -4.16
N VAL A 5 -10.94 7.60 -4.30
CA VAL A 5 -12.25 7.19 -3.78
C VAL A 5 -12.15 7.14 -2.25
N PRO A 6 -13.11 7.71 -1.49
CA PRO A 6 -13.16 7.52 -0.05
C PRO A 6 -13.25 6.03 0.29
N TYR A 7 -12.51 5.56 1.29
CA TYR A 7 -12.45 4.13 1.61
C TYR A 7 -13.83 3.48 1.83
N LYS A 8 -14.73 4.18 2.51
CA LYS A 8 -16.12 3.74 2.75
C LYS A 8 -16.96 3.51 1.48
N ASP A 9 -16.58 4.14 0.37
CA ASP A 9 -17.26 4.07 -0.91
C ASP A 9 -16.53 3.14 -1.89
N TRP A 10 -15.40 2.57 -1.46
CA TRP A 10 -14.62 1.62 -2.24
C TRP A 10 -15.25 0.23 -2.20
N VAL A 11 -15.40 -0.37 -3.38
CA VAL A 11 -15.91 -1.72 -3.58
C VAL A 11 -14.77 -2.56 -4.17
N PRO A 12 -14.20 -3.50 -3.40
CA PRO A 12 -13.17 -4.39 -3.90
C PRO A 12 -13.62 -5.13 -5.17
N GLY A 13 -12.76 -5.12 -6.20
CA GLY A 13 -13.02 -5.77 -7.49
C GLY A 13 -13.86 -4.97 -8.49
N GLN A 14 -14.41 -3.82 -8.11
CA GLN A 14 -14.98 -2.88 -9.08
C GLN A 14 -13.87 -2.26 -9.94
N SER A 15 -14.10 -2.08 -11.23
CA SER A 15 -13.06 -1.67 -12.17
C SER A 15 -12.70 -0.18 -12.06
N TYR A 16 -13.67 0.70 -11.79
CA TYR A 16 -13.50 2.16 -11.80
C TYR A 16 -12.80 2.68 -13.08
N LYS A 17 -12.99 2.03 -14.22
CA LYS A 17 -12.34 2.40 -15.50
C LYS A 17 -13.24 3.31 -16.35
N GLU A 18 -13.73 4.39 -15.76
CA GLU A 18 -14.54 5.39 -16.48
C GLU A 18 -13.70 6.17 -17.50
N HIS A 19 -14.36 6.67 -18.56
CA HIS A 19 -13.73 7.49 -19.59
C HIS A 19 -14.52 8.80 -19.79
N PRO A 20 -13.96 9.96 -19.40
CA PRO A 20 -12.62 10.16 -18.83
C PRO A 20 -12.48 9.58 -17.40
N PRO A 21 -11.25 9.29 -16.93
CA PRO A 21 -11.02 8.79 -15.58
C PRO A 21 -11.57 9.75 -14.52
N ILE A 22 -12.25 9.20 -13.50
CA ILE A 22 -12.83 9.98 -12.40
C ILE A 22 -12.07 9.82 -11.08
N CYS A 23 -11.20 8.81 -10.98
CA CYS A 23 -10.37 8.55 -9.81
C CYS A 23 -8.99 8.00 -10.22
N MET A 24 -8.05 8.03 -9.28
CA MET A 24 -6.68 7.55 -9.49
C MET A 24 -6.58 6.03 -9.32
N HIS A 25 -5.86 5.34 -10.21
CA HIS A 25 -5.52 3.92 -10.08
C HIS A 25 -4.04 3.72 -9.83
N TYR A 26 -3.72 2.86 -8.85
CA TYR A 26 -2.35 2.50 -8.53
C TYR A 26 -2.24 1.04 -8.10
N ILE A 27 -1.01 0.56 -8.07
CA ILE A 27 -0.58 -0.73 -7.55
C ILE A 27 0.32 -0.46 -6.35
N THR A 28 0.14 -1.21 -5.28
CA THR A 28 1.05 -1.20 -4.13
C THR A 28 1.72 -2.55 -3.99
N GLU A 29 3.03 -2.56 -4.08
CA GLU A 29 3.87 -3.67 -3.69
C GLU A 29 4.44 -3.42 -2.30
N TRP A 30 4.40 -4.42 -1.43
CA TRP A 30 4.99 -4.31 -0.10
C TRP A 30 5.73 -5.56 0.29
N LYS A 31 6.79 -5.36 1.08
CA LYS A 31 7.66 -6.41 1.58
C LYS A 31 7.88 -6.21 3.08
N LEU A 32 7.44 -7.19 3.85
CA LEU A 32 7.67 -7.26 5.29
C LEU A 32 8.93 -8.06 5.59
N THR A 33 9.85 -7.47 6.36
CA THR A 33 11.08 -8.14 6.82
C THR A 33 11.07 -8.24 8.34
N LEU A 34 11.14 -9.46 8.86
CA LEU A 34 11.18 -9.79 10.28
C LEU A 34 12.45 -10.56 10.60
N ASN A 35 13.19 -10.16 11.62
CA ASN A 35 14.47 -10.75 12.02
C ASN A 35 15.44 -10.96 10.84
N LYS A 36 15.61 -9.90 10.02
CA LYS A 36 16.44 -9.89 8.79
C LYS A 36 16.01 -10.90 7.70
N ARG A 37 14.85 -11.53 7.82
CA ARG A 37 14.28 -12.44 6.83
C ARG A 37 12.99 -11.87 6.23
N THR A 38 12.80 -12.03 4.93
CA THR A 38 11.54 -11.67 4.28
C THR A 38 10.44 -12.57 4.82
N ALA A 39 9.45 -11.99 5.49
CA ALA A 39 8.29 -12.70 6.02
C ALA A 39 7.14 -12.73 5.01
N ALA A 40 6.95 -11.64 4.27
CA ALA A 40 5.94 -11.56 3.22
C ALA A 40 6.38 -10.59 2.11
N LYS A 41 5.92 -10.86 0.90
CA LYS A 41 5.95 -9.94 -0.24
C LYS A 41 4.62 -10.08 -0.96
N GLN A 42 3.86 -9.00 -1.11
CA GLN A 42 2.59 -9.01 -1.81
C GLN A 42 2.45 -7.78 -2.71
N THR A 43 1.54 -7.91 -3.68
CA THR A 43 1.17 -6.88 -4.64
C THR A 43 -0.34 -6.74 -4.57
N GLU A 44 -0.82 -5.53 -4.34
CA GLU A 44 -2.23 -5.15 -4.30
C GLU A 44 -2.47 -4.24 -5.51
N ASP A 45 -3.35 -4.64 -6.42
CA ASP A 45 -3.59 -3.94 -7.68
C ASP A 45 -4.98 -3.27 -7.73
N ASN A 46 -5.21 -2.47 -8.76
CA ASN A 46 -6.48 -1.77 -9.00
C ASN A 46 -6.96 -0.96 -7.78
N LEU A 47 -6.03 -0.43 -6.99
CA LEU A 47 -6.36 0.39 -5.84
C LEU A 47 -6.76 1.78 -6.31
N VAL A 48 -7.86 2.29 -5.73
CA VAL A 48 -8.43 3.61 -6.04
C VAL A 48 -8.63 4.50 -4.81
N VAL A 49 -8.32 3.98 -3.63
CA VAL A 49 -8.41 4.68 -2.34
C VAL A 49 -7.09 5.36 -2.01
N ALA A 50 -7.07 6.27 -1.03
CA ALA A 50 -5.80 6.83 -0.58
C ALA A 50 -4.90 5.72 0.01
N PRO A 51 -3.60 5.65 -0.32
CA PRO A 51 -2.68 4.67 0.28
C PRO A 51 -2.69 4.66 1.81
N SER A 52 -2.81 5.83 2.45
CA SER A 52 -2.96 5.93 3.91
C SER A 52 -4.22 5.26 4.43
N ALA A 53 -5.34 5.43 3.73
CA ALA A 53 -6.60 4.82 4.09
C ALA A 53 -6.53 3.30 3.90
N PHE A 54 -6.03 2.82 2.76
CA PHE A 54 -5.80 1.39 2.54
C PHE A 54 -4.87 0.77 3.59
N TRP A 55 -3.83 1.49 3.98
CA TRP A 55 -2.93 1.04 5.04
C TRP A 55 -3.63 0.84 6.37
N ASN A 56 -4.37 1.86 6.81
CA ASN A 56 -5.02 1.84 8.11
C ASN A 56 -6.14 0.82 8.21
N GLU A 57 -6.90 0.63 7.13
CA GLU A 57 -8.11 -0.19 7.14
C GLU A 57 -7.82 -1.68 6.84
N GLU A 58 -6.87 -1.99 5.96
CA GLU A 58 -6.63 -3.37 5.49
C GLU A 58 -5.21 -3.86 5.76
N LEU A 59 -4.20 -3.07 5.38
CA LEU A 59 -2.85 -3.61 5.31
C LEU A 59 -2.16 -3.73 6.68
N ALA A 60 -2.42 -2.78 7.59
CA ALA A 60 -1.83 -2.78 8.93
C ALA A 60 -2.28 -4.01 9.75
N SER A 61 -3.55 -4.39 9.67
CA SER A 61 -4.09 -5.58 10.35
C SER A 61 -3.52 -6.87 9.75
N LYS A 62 -3.49 -6.98 8.42
CA LYS A 62 -2.87 -8.10 7.69
C LYS A 62 -1.40 -8.31 8.06
N ILE A 63 -0.64 -7.22 8.20
CA ILE A 63 0.75 -7.29 8.67
C ILE A 63 0.83 -7.75 10.12
N ALA A 64 -0.04 -7.23 11.00
CA ALA A 64 -0.08 -7.65 12.40
C ALA A 64 -0.37 -9.15 12.55
N ASP A 65 -1.32 -9.68 11.77
CA ASP A 65 -1.65 -11.11 11.74
C ASP A 65 -0.47 -11.96 11.27
N ILE A 66 0.24 -11.53 10.23
CA ILE A 66 1.47 -12.20 9.77
C ILE A 66 2.50 -12.23 10.91
N VAL A 67 2.75 -11.10 11.58
CA VAL A 67 3.69 -11.03 12.70
C VAL A 67 3.26 -11.97 13.83
N GLN A 68 1.99 -11.97 14.23
CA GLN A 68 1.47 -12.85 15.29
C GLN A 68 1.60 -14.33 14.93
N SER A 69 1.31 -14.71 13.68
CA SER A 69 1.39 -16.10 13.20
C SER A 69 2.80 -16.69 13.27
N THR A 70 3.84 -15.86 13.28
CA THR A 70 5.24 -16.32 13.43
C THR A 70 5.59 -16.80 14.84
N GLY A 71 4.69 -16.64 15.81
CA GLY A 71 4.79 -17.22 17.16
C GLY A 71 5.87 -16.62 18.06
N LYS A 72 6.57 -15.57 17.63
CA LYS A 72 7.49 -14.81 18.51
C LYS A 72 7.18 -13.33 18.45
N SER A 73 7.47 -12.60 19.52
CA SER A 73 7.36 -11.14 19.58
C SER A 73 8.47 -10.47 18.76
N TYR A 74 8.49 -10.68 17.45
CA TYR A 74 9.42 -9.97 16.59
C TYR A 74 8.92 -8.53 16.44
N LYS A 75 9.76 -7.56 16.81
CA LYS A 75 9.60 -6.19 16.28
C LYS A 75 9.91 -6.25 14.79
N ALA A 76 9.10 -5.60 13.95
CA ALA A 76 9.39 -5.49 12.53
C ALA A 76 10.72 -4.74 12.34
N ASP A 77 11.70 -5.32 11.66
CA ASP A 77 13.00 -4.66 11.49
C ASP A 77 12.91 -3.53 10.46
N ALA A 78 12.15 -3.77 9.39
CA ALA A 78 11.92 -2.82 8.32
C ALA A 78 10.72 -3.22 7.45
N THR A 79 10.01 -2.22 6.93
CA THR A 79 8.95 -2.41 5.93
C THR A 79 9.32 -1.63 4.68
N THR A 80 9.37 -2.34 3.55
CA THR A 80 9.57 -1.69 2.25
C THR A 80 8.21 -1.59 1.58
N ILE A 81 7.83 -0.39 1.18
CA ILE A 81 6.61 -0.13 0.39
C ILE A 81 7.03 0.50 -0.93
N ALA A 82 6.70 -0.17 -2.01
CA ALA A 82 6.82 0.35 -3.36
C ALA A 82 5.42 0.59 -3.91
N ILE A 83 5.14 1.81 -4.37
CA ILE A 83 3.86 2.16 -4.97
C ILE A 83 4.12 2.53 -6.43
N SER A 84 3.42 1.89 -7.34
CA SER A 84 3.44 2.15 -8.78
C SER A 84 2.08 2.71 -9.20
N VAL A 85 2.06 3.71 -10.09
CA VAL A 85 0.81 4.30 -10.62
C VAL A 85 0.61 3.81 -12.03
N ASN A 86 -0.54 3.17 -12.31
CA ASN A 86 -0.79 2.52 -13.61
C ASN A 86 -0.87 3.50 -14.79
N ASP A 87 -1.29 4.75 -14.55
CA ASP A 87 -1.63 5.72 -15.60
C ASP A 87 -0.54 6.76 -15.86
N ARG A 88 0.62 6.66 -15.19
CA ARG A 88 1.70 7.65 -15.32
C ARG A 88 2.89 7.04 -16.06
N SER A 89 3.42 7.75 -17.07
CA SER A 89 4.71 7.42 -17.70
C SER A 89 5.93 7.67 -16.79
N GLU A 90 5.70 7.94 -15.50
CA GLU A 90 6.73 8.27 -14.51
C GLU A 90 7.18 7.02 -13.76
N ARG A 91 8.33 7.14 -13.09
CA ARG A 91 8.96 6.02 -12.37
C ARG A 91 8.18 5.66 -11.10
N ASP A 92 8.14 4.37 -10.80
CA ASP A 92 7.57 3.86 -9.55
C ASP A 92 8.15 4.55 -8.31
N ILE A 93 7.29 4.85 -7.35
CA ILE A 93 7.67 5.43 -6.07
C ILE A 93 8.08 4.29 -5.15
N THR A 94 9.39 4.00 -5.08
CA THR A 94 9.92 3.05 -4.12
C THR A 94 10.46 3.77 -2.89
N LYS A 95 9.91 3.46 -1.71
CA LYS A 95 10.37 4.02 -0.42
C LYS A 95 10.61 2.91 0.59
N HIS A 96 11.72 3.03 1.32
CA HIS A 96 12.04 2.11 2.40
C HIS A 96 11.80 2.82 3.73
N PHE A 97 10.97 2.22 4.58
CA PHE A 97 10.66 2.75 5.90
C PHE A 97 11.19 1.80 6.96
N LYS A 98 11.71 2.38 8.04
CA LYS A 98 12.07 1.59 9.21
C LYS A 98 10.79 1.20 9.94
N GLU A 99 10.71 -0.05 10.40
CA GLU A 99 9.53 -0.57 11.09
C GLU A 99 8.25 -0.37 10.26
N LEU A 100 7.16 0.15 10.84
CA LEU A 100 5.85 0.36 10.20
C LEU A 100 5.47 1.85 10.14
N GLN A 101 6.43 2.75 10.34
CA GLN A 101 6.19 4.20 10.34
C GLN A 101 6.36 4.76 8.93
N ILE A 102 5.25 4.87 8.20
CA ILE A 102 5.23 5.36 6.83
C ILE A 102 4.73 6.81 6.82
N ASP A 103 5.47 7.68 6.14
CA ASP A 103 5.08 9.07 5.91
C ASP A 103 4.15 9.15 4.69
N TRP A 104 2.87 8.87 4.92
CA TRP A 104 1.86 8.86 3.87
C TRP A 104 1.73 10.18 3.12
N PRO A 105 1.74 11.36 3.78
CA PRO A 105 1.75 12.64 3.06
C PRO A 105 2.89 12.76 2.03
N VAL A 106 4.08 12.23 2.32
CA VAL A 106 5.20 12.23 1.35
C VAL A 106 4.94 11.30 0.17
N VAL A 107 4.33 10.14 0.42
CA VAL A 107 3.99 9.15 -0.61
C VAL A 107 2.86 9.65 -1.50
N GLU A 108 1.76 10.10 -0.90
CA GLU A 108 0.54 10.52 -1.62
C GLU A 108 0.73 11.80 -2.43
N ARG A 109 1.66 12.69 -2.03
CA ARG A 109 2.03 13.87 -2.84
C ARG A 109 2.78 13.52 -4.13
N GLN A 110 3.36 12.32 -4.19
CA GLN A 110 4.14 11.86 -5.35
C GLN A 110 3.27 11.06 -6.34
N LEU A 111 2.08 10.63 -5.91
CA LEU A 111 1.05 9.98 -6.74
C LEU A 111 0.28 11.03 -7.56
#